data_AF-A0A9X4BDK5-F1
#
_entry.id   AF-A0A9X4BDK5-F1
#
_cell.length_a   1.000
_cell.length_b   1.000
_cell.length_c   1.000
_cell.angle_alpha   90.00
_cell.angle_beta   90.00
_cell.angle_gamma   90.00
#
_symmetry.space_group_name_H-M   'P 1'
#
loop_
_entity.id
_entity.type
_entity.pdbx_description
1 polymer ?
#
loop_
_entity_poly.entity_id
_entity_poly.type
_entity_poly.pdbx_seq_one_letter_code
_entity_poly.pdbx_strand_id
1 'polypeptide(L)'
;MTAQVQEKHWPQDGIKRSVLPAWQNWLVTGITLTYLICELAFNSRLLDLVGSVSTADEVHNMERYGRTLTAIAAALLALQFSLMGLVRLKKKGVWLTAKASTALVLLICLITGTLTWHAVEWVIERQVTKSTGEFRQMSLLAQLYQHALIEGQQTLEGIPLDSGGGQAQTWTSPSGKAFLATLPVLLSSSDRYRKLLERDAEQNLRDNISAREGGVRGYYELWLQARGEVHKQFVAYYNDEMDISETVRLEQARAWQRYERSLEAKRLKTWNVPRRYYATVRKQVRGQGVPVTNDWSPSDRTGFNAAVAKAARQKYLAQRTVVYKGVTLPKRLDWGVFFRLDVIQKELREKLRLPANTLVREEYPLNDKLKQFALELHTPHLNEAVKQQLPELRAAVSSYSAGGSNEKLGEDAARAVIVPPIALIFSLVGALTHLAKLLYLVLLPLTATLLTRRPSRPVRFLNRHPLAFPVALIAVLVVTFSLINNSITESVAYKNLKDGLAGAKITITDEPLPLSGGAVLRVMHAVSIGQSYSYPINQYLREHVLQGFDFGYVTREE
;
A
#
# COMPACT_ATOMS: atom_id res chain seq x y z
N MET A 1 -78.90 -22.88 -24.17
CA MET A 1 -78.32 -21.60 -23.73
C MET A 1 -77.05 -21.89 -22.96
N THR A 2 -75.92 -21.98 -23.64
CA THR A 2 -74.58 -22.18 -23.05
C THR A 2 -73.84 -20.86 -23.15
N ALA A 3 -73.63 -20.22 -22.00
CA ALA A 3 -72.92 -18.95 -21.90
C ALA A 3 -71.46 -19.14 -22.32
N GLN A 4 -71.07 -18.47 -23.41
CA GLN A 4 -69.68 -18.31 -23.81
C GLN A 4 -68.93 -17.60 -22.68
N VAL A 5 -67.93 -18.29 -22.12
CA VAL A 5 -66.91 -17.68 -21.27
C VAL A 5 -66.10 -16.73 -22.15
N GLN A 6 -66.40 -15.44 -22.00
CA GLN A 6 -65.71 -14.36 -22.68
C GLN A 6 -64.27 -14.30 -22.15
N GLU A 7 -63.32 -14.82 -22.93
CA GLU A 7 -61.90 -14.55 -22.72
C GLU A 7 -61.69 -13.03 -22.71
N LYS A 8 -61.34 -12.51 -21.53
CA LYS A 8 -61.08 -11.09 -21.31
C LYS A 8 -59.79 -10.72 -22.05
N HIS A 9 -59.92 -10.37 -23.33
CA HIS A 9 -58.85 -9.84 -24.17
C HIS A 9 -58.22 -8.63 -23.46
N TRP A 10 -56.98 -8.78 -23.01
CA TRP A 10 -56.20 -7.67 -22.45
C TRP A 10 -56.02 -6.63 -23.55
N PRO A 11 -56.33 -5.34 -23.34
CA PRO A 11 -56.05 -4.34 -24.35
C PRO A 11 -54.54 -4.32 -24.60
N GLN A 12 -54.13 -4.64 -25.83
CA GLN A 12 -52.76 -4.45 -26.29
C GLN A 12 -52.53 -2.96 -26.51
N ASP A 13 -52.43 -2.21 -25.41
CA ASP A 13 -52.18 -0.75 -25.41
C ASP A 13 -50.80 -0.36 -25.98
N GLY A 14 -49.99 -1.33 -26.41
CA GLY A 14 -48.66 -1.14 -26.98
C GLY A 14 -47.63 -0.60 -25.98
N ILE A 15 -47.97 -0.52 -24.69
CA ILE A 15 -47.11 0.02 -23.63
C ILE A 15 -46.24 -1.12 -23.07
N LYS A 16 -44.93 -0.98 -23.23
CA LYS A 16 -43.93 -1.86 -22.63
C LYS A 16 -43.88 -1.60 -21.12
N ARG A 17 -44.00 -2.67 -20.33
CA ARG A 17 -43.93 -2.62 -18.86
C ARG A 17 -42.76 -3.48 -18.37
N SER A 18 -42.28 -3.21 -17.16
CA SER A 18 -41.24 -4.06 -16.54
C SER A 18 -41.72 -5.51 -16.48
N VAL A 19 -40.82 -6.43 -16.80
CA VAL A 19 -41.09 -7.87 -16.68
C VAL A 19 -41.15 -8.26 -15.19
N LEU A 20 -40.40 -7.56 -14.33
CA LEU A 20 -40.36 -7.81 -12.91
C LEU A 20 -41.56 -7.15 -12.19
N PRO A 21 -42.09 -7.78 -11.13
CA PRO A 21 -42.98 -7.11 -10.18
C PRO A 21 -42.36 -5.81 -9.65
N ALA A 22 -43.18 -4.81 -9.35
CA ALA A 22 -42.71 -3.48 -8.94
C ALA A 22 -41.72 -3.52 -7.75
N TRP A 23 -42.01 -4.32 -6.72
CA TRP A 23 -41.12 -4.45 -5.56
C TRP A 23 -39.76 -5.07 -5.91
N GLN A 24 -39.71 -6.08 -6.79
CA GLN A 24 -38.46 -6.68 -7.26
C GLN A 24 -37.67 -5.69 -8.11
N ASN A 25 -38.36 -4.93 -8.97
CA ASN A 25 -37.73 -3.89 -9.77
C ASN A 25 -37.08 -2.83 -8.87
N TRP A 26 -37.79 -2.33 -7.87
CA TRP A 26 -37.25 -1.35 -6.90
C TRP A 26 -36.10 -1.91 -6.06
N LEU A 27 -36.18 -3.18 -5.63
CA LEU A 27 -35.08 -3.84 -4.93
C LEU A 27 -33.82 -3.89 -5.80
N VAL A 28 -33.93 -4.36 -7.05
CA VAL A 28 -32.79 -4.42 -7.98
C VAL A 28 -32.26 -3.03 -8.29
N THR A 29 -33.13 -2.03 -8.44
CA THR A 29 -32.74 -0.62 -8.60
C THR A 29 -31.91 -0.14 -7.40
N GLY A 30 -32.38 -0.38 -6.18
CA GLY A 30 -31.70 0.03 -4.95
C GLY A 30 -30.31 -0.59 -4.82
N ILE A 31 -30.20 -1.91 -5.01
CA ILE A 31 -28.91 -2.62 -4.93
C ILE A 31 -27.96 -2.16 -6.06
N THR A 32 -28.48 -1.93 -7.28
CA THR A 32 -27.66 -1.42 -8.40
C THR A 32 -27.14 -0.01 -8.12
N LEU A 33 -27.97 0.86 -7.52
CA LEU A 33 -27.56 2.20 -7.10
C LEU A 33 -26.48 2.14 -6.01
N THR A 34 -26.66 1.29 -5.00
CA THR A 34 -25.64 1.10 -3.95
C THR A 34 -24.31 0.60 -4.54
N TYR A 35 -24.37 -0.37 -5.45
CA TYR A 35 -23.16 -0.83 -6.15
C TYR A 35 -22.49 0.31 -6.92
N LEU A 36 -23.24 1.12 -7.68
CA LEU A 36 -22.68 2.26 -8.41
C LEU A 36 -22.03 3.29 -7.48
N ILE A 37 -22.61 3.56 -6.31
CA ILE A 37 -21.99 4.44 -5.32
C ILE A 37 -20.63 3.88 -4.88
N CYS A 38 -20.57 2.58 -4.55
CA CYS A 38 -19.31 1.92 -4.20
C CYS A 38 -18.30 1.90 -5.35
N GLU A 39 -18.74 1.62 -6.57
CA GLU A 39 -17.90 1.56 -7.76
C GLU A 39 -17.28 2.93 -8.11
N LEU A 40 -18.09 3.98 -8.07
CA LEU A 40 -17.62 5.35 -8.32
C LEU A 40 -16.65 5.80 -7.22
N ALA A 41 -16.96 5.53 -5.95
CA ALA A 41 -16.06 5.85 -4.83
C ALA A 41 -14.73 5.07 -4.89
N PHE A 42 -14.78 3.79 -5.26
CA PHE A 42 -13.57 3.00 -5.50
C PHE A 42 -12.73 3.58 -6.63
N ASN A 43 -13.36 4.08 -7.69
CA ASN A 43 -12.68 4.64 -8.83
C ASN A 43 -11.85 5.90 -8.48
N SER A 44 -12.35 6.80 -7.61
CA SER A 44 -11.50 7.90 -7.12
C SER A 44 -10.35 7.40 -6.26
N ARG A 45 -10.58 6.38 -5.42
CA ARG A 45 -9.55 5.84 -4.54
C ARG A 45 -8.44 5.10 -5.29
N LEU A 46 -8.81 4.37 -6.34
CA LEU A 46 -7.88 3.75 -7.27
C LEU A 46 -7.02 4.84 -7.95
N LEU A 47 -7.63 5.96 -8.34
CA LEU A 47 -6.88 7.06 -8.94
C LEU A 47 -5.90 7.73 -7.96
N ASP A 48 -6.28 7.87 -6.69
CA ASP A 48 -5.39 8.36 -5.63
C ASP A 48 -4.19 7.45 -5.41
N LEU A 49 -4.41 6.13 -5.34
CA LEU A 49 -3.35 5.16 -5.16
C LEU A 49 -2.27 5.34 -6.22
N VAL A 50 -2.65 5.40 -7.49
CA VAL A 50 -1.67 5.48 -8.59
C VAL A 50 -1.13 6.89 -8.83
N GLY A 51 -1.87 7.91 -8.37
CA GLY A 51 -1.37 9.28 -8.28
C GLY A 51 -0.39 9.52 -7.12
N SER A 52 -0.07 8.49 -6.34
CA SER A 52 0.77 8.56 -5.15
C SER A 52 1.91 7.53 -5.18
N VAL A 53 2.83 7.64 -4.22
CA VAL A 53 3.87 6.63 -3.98
C VAL A 53 3.25 5.43 -3.24
N SER A 54 2.73 4.46 -3.99
CA SER A 54 2.08 3.27 -3.42
C SER A 54 3.05 2.10 -3.18
N THR A 55 2.81 1.34 -2.11
CA THR A 55 3.55 0.09 -1.82
C THR A 55 2.93 -1.12 -2.52
N ALA A 56 3.70 -2.21 -2.64
CA ALA A 56 3.21 -3.46 -3.21
C ALA A 56 1.98 -4.01 -2.47
N ASP A 57 1.93 -3.88 -1.14
CA ASP A 57 0.80 -4.32 -0.31
C ASP A 57 -0.46 -3.47 -0.56
N GLU A 58 -0.30 -2.16 -0.72
CA GLU A 58 -1.41 -1.25 -1.05
C GLU A 58 -1.98 -1.57 -2.43
N VAL A 59 -1.13 -1.86 -3.43
CA VAL A 59 -1.58 -2.32 -4.75
C VAL A 59 -2.31 -3.66 -4.67
N HIS A 60 -1.78 -4.62 -3.91
CA HIS A 60 -2.40 -5.94 -3.74
C HIS A 60 -3.78 -5.85 -3.06
N ASN A 61 -3.91 -5.00 -2.04
CA ASN A 61 -5.20 -4.74 -1.40
C ASN A 61 -6.18 -4.10 -2.37
N MET A 62 -5.73 -3.13 -3.17
CA MET A 62 -6.55 -2.49 -4.19
C MET A 62 -7.02 -3.50 -5.26
N GLU A 63 -6.14 -4.42 -5.67
CA GLU A 63 -6.48 -5.52 -6.58
C GLU A 63 -7.65 -6.35 -6.04
N ARG A 64 -7.62 -6.73 -4.76
CA ARG A 64 -8.68 -7.52 -4.12
C ARG A 64 -10.02 -6.77 -4.11
N TYR A 65 -10.04 -5.48 -3.84
CA TYR A 65 -11.27 -4.69 -3.90
C TYR A 65 -11.80 -4.56 -5.34
N GLY A 66 -10.93 -4.27 -6.32
CA GLY A 66 -11.32 -4.21 -7.73
C GLY A 66 -11.91 -5.52 -8.24
N ARG A 67 -11.32 -6.66 -7.83
CA ARG A 67 -11.84 -8.01 -8.13
C ARG A 67 -13.18 -8.27 -7.45
N THR A 68 -13.36 -7.78 -6.22
CA THR A 68 -14.62 -7.95 -5.45
C THR A 68 -15.74 -7.19 -6.14
N LEU A 69 -15.49 -5.92 -6.49
CA LEU A 69 -16.47 -5.07 -7.16
C LEU A 69 -16.84 -5.60 -8.54
N THR A 70 -15.87 -6.07 -9.31
CA THR A 70 -16.13 -6.71 -10.62
C THR A 70 -16.97 -7.99 -10.46
N ALA A 71 -16.69 -8.82 -9.46
CA ALA A 71 -17.49 -10.02 -9.16
C ALA A 71 -18.93 -9.67 -8.74
N ILE A 72 -19.11 -8.64 -7.90
CA ILE A 72 -20.42 -8.12 -7.52
C ILE A 72 -21.16 -7.60 -8.76
N ALA A 73 -20.48 -6.86 -9.64
CA ALA A 73 -21.07 -6.34 -10.87
C ALA A 73 -21.66 -7.45 -11.73
N ALA A 74 -20.92 -8.54 -11.93
CA ALA A 74 -21.37 -9.70 -12.69
C ALA A 74 -22.53 -10.43 -11.99
N ALA A 75 -22.43 -10.64 -10.67
CA ALA A 75 -23.50 -11.24 -9.88
C ALA A 75 -24.80 -10.42 -9.93
N LEU A 76 -24.72 -9.10 -9.95
CA LEU A 76 -25.89 -8.21 -10.07
C LEU A 76 -26.55 -8.26 -11.46
N LEU A 77 -25.79 -8.53 -12.52
CA LEU A 77 -26.36 -8.82 -13.83
C LEU A 77 -27.07 -10.17 -13.82
N ALA A 78 -26.41 -11.20 -13.28
CA ALA A 78 -26.99 -12.53 -13.14
C ALA A 78 -28.27 -12.52 -12.29
N LEU A 79 -28.33 -11.71 -11.23
CA LEU A 79 -29.51 -11.50 -10.39
C LEU A 79 -30.71 -11.05 -11.25
N GLN A 80 -30.54 -10.00 -12.06
CA GLN A 80 -31.63 -9.47 -12.89
C GLN A 80 -32.09 -10.50 -13.93
N PHE A 81 -31.15 -11.15 -14.61
CA PHE A 81 -31.50 -12.17 -15.62
C PHE A 81 -32.19 -13.39 -14.99
N SER A 82 -31.74 -13.82 -13.81
CA SER A 82 -32.33 -14.95 -13.08
C SER A 82 -33.76 -14.65 -12.63
N LEU A 83 -34.01 -13.46 -12.07
CA LEU A 83 -35.35 -13.03 -11.68
C LEU A 83 -36.28 -12.93 -12.91
N MET A 84 -35.78 -12.40 -14.03
CA MET A 84 -36.55 -12.34 -15.27
C MET A 84 -36.84 -13.74 -15.83
N GLY A 85 -35.88 -14.65 -15.73
CA GLY A 85 -36.03 -16.07 -16.10
C GLY A 85 -37.12 -16.76 -15.29
N LEU A 86 -37.13 -16.59 -13.97
CA LEU A 86 -38.16 -17.14 -13.08
C LEU A 86 -39.56 -16.62 -13.43
N VAL A 87 -39.71 -15.32 -13.71
CA VAL A 87 -41.00 -14.77 -14.14
C VAL A 87 -41.44 -15.38 -15.47
N ARG A 88 -40.52 -15.60 -16.41
CA ARG A 88 -40.82 -16.26 -17.70
C ARG A 88 -41.21 -17.73 -17.52
N LEU A 89 -40.56 -18.46 -16.61
CA LEU A 89 -40.91 -19.85 -16.29
C LEU A 89 -42.31 -19.95 -15.68
N LYS A 90 -42.64 -19.05 -14.74
CA LYS A 90 -43.97 -18.95 -14.15
C LYS A 90 -45.05 -18.69 -15.21
N LYS A 91 -44.77 -17.85 -16.22
CA LYS A 91 -45.67 -17.63 -17.37
C LYS A 91 -45.84 -18.86 -18.27
N LYS A 92 -44.85 -19.75 -18.32
CA LYS A 92 -44.91 -21.04 -19.04
C LYS A 92 -45.52 -22.18 -18.22
N GLY A 93 -46.08 -21.88 -17.04
CA GLY A 93 -46.72 -22.89 -16.17
C GLY A 93 -45.76 -23.67 -15.27
N VAL A 94 -44.46 -23.31 -15.21
CA VAL A 94 -43.50 -23.93 -14.31
C VAL A 94 -43.44 -23.15 -13.00
N TRP A 95 -43.91 -23.76 -11.91
CA TRP A 95 -43.99 -23.14 -10.59
C TRP A 95 -42.94 -23.74 -9.66
N LEU A 96 -41.92 -22.94 -9.34
CA LEU A 96 -40.97 -23.26 -8.28
C LEU A 96 -41.49 -22.70 -6.95
N THR A 97 -41.22 -23.39 -5.85
CA THR A 97 -41.49 -22.84 -4.51
C THR A 97 -40.65 -21.58 -4.28
N ALA A 98 -41.11 -20.68 -3.40
CA ALA A 98 -40.39 -19.45 -3.10
C ALA A 98 -38.96 -19.73 -2.60
N LYS A 99 -38.81 -20.72 -1.71
CA LYS A 99 -37.51 -21.15 -1.17
C LYS A 99 -36.59 -21.71 -2.25
N ALA A 100 -37.10 -22.54 -3.17
CA ALA A 100 -36.30 -23.08 -4.27
C ALA A 100 -35.87 -21.99 -5.25
N SER A 101 -36.76 -21.05 -5.54
CA SER A 101 -36.48 -19.91 -6.42
C SER A 101 -35.41 -18.98 -5.86
N THR A 102 -35.48 -18.65 -4.56
CA THR A 102 -34.48 -17.82 -3.90
C THR A 102 -33.13 -18.53 -3.80
N ALA A 103 -33.12 -19.81 -3.40
CA ALA A 103 -31.90 -20.61 -3.33
C ALA A 103 -31.21 -20.71 -4.70
N LEU A 104 -31.98 -20.95 -5.78
CA LEU A 104 -31.46 -21.01 -7.15
C LEU A 104 -30.85 -19.68 -7.58
N VAL A 105 -31.54 -18.55 -7.34
CA VAL A 105 -31.03 -17.21 -7.70
C VAL A 105 -29.73 -16.91 -6.95
N LEU A 106 -29.69 -17.17 -5.64
CA LEU A 106 -28.49 -16.95 -4.82
C LEU A 106 -27.34 -17.84 -5.29
N LEU A 107 -27.61 -19.10 -5.62
CA LEU A 107 -26.61 -20.02 -6.15
C LEU A 107 -26.03 -19.52 -7.48
N ILE A 108 -26.88 -19.08 -8.42
CA ILE A 108 -26.43 -18.52 -9.70
C ILE A 108 -25.59 -17.27 -9.48
N CYS A 109 -26.00 -16.37 -8.57
CA CYS A 109 -25.24 -15.17 -8.24
C CYS A 109 -23.87 -15.51 -7.62
N LEU A 110 -23.83 -16.47 -6.69
CA LEU A 110 -22.61 -16.94 -6.06
C LEU A 110 -21.65 -17.56 -7.09
N ILE A 111 -22.14 -18.48 -7.91
CA ILE A 111 -21.33 -19.12 -8.97
C ILE A 111 -20.81 -18.06 -9.94
N THR A 112 -21.66 -17.14 -10.40
CA THR A 112 -21.24 -16.07 -11.32
C THR A 112 -20.18 -15.18 -10.69
N GLY A 113 -20.36 -14.78 -9.43
CA GLY A 113 -19.40 -13.97 -8.69
C GLY A 113 -18.05 -14.68 -8.52
N THR A 114 -18.05 -15.93 -8.05
CA THR A 114 -16.83 -16.73 -7.87
C THR A 114 -16.10 -16.98 -9.18
N LEU A 115 -16.81 -17.34 -10.25
CA LEU A 115 -16.22 -17.50 -11.58
C LEU A 115 -15.61 -16.20 -12.09
N THR A 116 -16.29 -15.07 -11.90
CA THR A 116 -15.78 -13.76 -12.32
C THR A 116 -14.55 -13.35 -11.51
N TRP A 117 -14.55 -13.57 -10.20
CA TRP A 117 -13.41 -13.32 -9.32
C TRP A 117 -12.15 -14.04 -9.79
N HIS A 118 -12.25 -15.35 -10.05
CA HIS A 118 -11.13 -16.15 -10.54
C HIS A 118 -10.78 -15.87 -12.01
N ALA A 119 -11.74 -15.44 -12.83
CA ALA A 119 -11.45 -15.01 -14.19
C ALA A 119 -10.57 -13.76 -14.20
N VAL A 120 -10.88 -12.76 -13.37
CA VAL A 120 -10.05 -11.54 -13.25
C VAL A 120 -8.69 -11.87 -12.64
N GLU A 121 -8.64 -12.74 -11.61
CA GLU A 121 -7.40 -13.29 -11.07
C GLU A 121 -6.51 -13.84 -12.17
N TRP A 122 -7.08 -14.76 -12.94
CA TRP A 122 -6.35 -15.51 -13.94
C TRP A 122 -5.83 -14.59 -15.03
N VAL A 123 -6.59 -13.55 -15.42
CA VAL A 123 -6.11 -12.54 -16.37
C VAL A 123 -4.91 -11.79 -15.81
N ILE A 124 -4.99 -11.28 -14.58
CA ILE A 124 -3.89 -10.51 -13.96
C ILE A 124 -2.67 -11.40 -13.76
N GLU A 125 -2.84 -12.56 -13.13
CA GLU A 125 -1.76 -13.52 -12.86
C GLU A 125 -1.11 -13.99 -14.15
N ARG A 126 -1.89 -14.27 -15.20
CA ARG A 126 -1.33 -14.65 -16.51
C ARG A 126 -0.47 -13.53 -17.10
N GLN A 127 -0.90 -12.27 -17.02
CA GLN A 127 -0.11 -11.15 -17.54
C GLN A 127 1.18 -10.94 -16.74
N VAL A 128 1.14 -11.07 -15.41
CA VAL A 128 2.32 -10.93 -14.55
C VAL A 128 3.29 -12.10 -14.72
N THR A 129 2.81 -13.34 -14.64
CA THR A 129 3.66 -14.55 -14.71
C THR A 129 4.22 -14.81 -16.12
N LYS A 130 3.51 -14.41 -17.18
CA LYS A 130 3.99 -14.49 -18.56
C LYS A 130 4.71 -13.23 -19.03
N SER A 131 4.87 -12.23 -18.17
CA SER A 131 5.61 -11.02 -18.55
C SER A 131 7.08 -11.34 -18.78
N THR A 132 7.69 -10.63 -19.73
CA THR A 132 9.10 -10.82 -20.06
C THR A 132 9.98 -10.29 -18.93
N GLY A 133 11.18 -10.86 -18.75
CA GLY A 133 12.16 -10.32 -17.79
C GLY A 133 12.48 -8.85 -18.03
N GLU A 134 12.41 -8.42 -19.30
CA GLU A 134 12.65 -7.05 -19.70
C GLU A 134 11.54 -6.12 -19.23
N PHE A 135 10.27 -6.48 -19.48
CA PHE A 135 9.12 -5.72 -19.00
C PHE A 135 9.14 -5.59 -17.47
N ARG A 136 9.53 -6.66 -16.76
CA ARG A 136 9.67 -6.68 -15.31
C ARG A 136 10.74 -5.69 -14.81
N GLN A 137 11.93 -5.69 -15.41
CA GLN A 137 12.98 -4.73 -15.10
C GLN A 137 12.55 -3.28 -15.41
N MET A 138 11.96 -3.05 -16.58
CA MET A 138 11.51 -1.72 -16.97
C MET A 138 10.36 -1.22 -16.09
N SER A 139 9.51 -2.11 -15.57
CA SER A 139 8.46 -1.76 -14.63
C SER A 139 9.00 -1.24 -13.29
N LEU A 140 10.17 -1.73 -12.82
CA LEU A 140 10.85 -1.16 -11.66
C LEU A 140 11.35 0.25 -11.94
N LEU A 141 12.05 0.44 -13.06
CA LEU A 141 12.60 1.75 -13.42
C LEU A 141 11.49 2.78 -13.71
N ALA A 142 10.40 2.35 -14.34
CA ALA A 142 9.25 3.20 -14.62
C ALA A 142 8.54 3.66 -13.34
N GLN A 143 8.46 2.82 -12.31
CA GLN A 143 7.94 3.22 -10.99
C GLN A 143 8.85 4.24 -10.30
N LEU A 144 10.18 4.05 -10.35
CA LEU A 144 11.12 5.05 -9.81
C LEU A 144 10.97 6.39 -10.52
N TYR A 145 10.83 6.36 -11.85
CA TYR A 145 10.58 7.56 -12.65
C TYR A 145 9.23 8.23 -12.29
N GLN A 146 8.16 7.45 -12.16
CA GLN A 146 6.85 7.95 -11.74
C GLN A 146 6.91 8.60 -10.35
N HIS A 147 7.58 7.97 -9.39
CA HIS A 147 7.77 8.55 -8.06
C HIS A 147 8.56 9.87 -8.13
N ALA A 148 9.62 9.92 -8.94
CA ALA A 148 10.41 11.14 -9.11
C ALA A 148 9.58 12.30 -9.70
N LEU A 149 8.61 12.01 -10.59
CA LEU A 149 7.66 12.99 -11.09
C LEU A 149 6.70 13.47 -9.98
N ILE A 150 6.10 12.54 -9.22
CA ILE A 150 5.13 12.86 -8.16
C ILE A 150 5.78 13.73 -7.07
N GLU A 151 6.99 13.37 -6.65
CA GLU A 151 7.75 14.07 -5.61
C GLU A 151 8.39 15.39 -6.11
N GLY A 152 8.20 15.74 -7.38
CA GLY A 152 8.72 16.96 -7.99
C GLY A 152 10.25 17.01 -8.18
N GLN A 153 10.92 15.86 -8.08
CA GLN A 153 12.36 15.72 -8.30
C GLN A 153 12.71 15.66 -9.79
N GLN A 154 11.74 15.28 -10.61
CA GLN A 154 11.80 15.30 -12.07
C GLN A 154 10.59 16.05 -12.63
N THR A 155 10.78 16.68 -13.78
CA THR A 155 9.68 17.21 -14.59
C THR A 155 9.61 16.44 -15.90
N LEU A 156 8.39 16.25 -16.40
CA LEU A 156 8.17 15.69 -17.73
C LEU A 156 8.17 16.84 -18.74
N GLU A 157 9.20 16.87 -19.58
CA GLU A 157 9.34 17.87 -20.64
C GLU A 157 8.13 17.83 -21.58
N GLY A 158 7.55 18.99 -21.87
CA GLY A 158 6.38 19.13 -22.75
C GLY A 158 5.03 19.08 -22.03
N ILE A 159 5.01 18.89 -20.70
CA ILE A 159 3.85 19.13 -19.84
C ILE A 159 3.97 20.54 -19.24
N PRO A 160 2.88 21.33 -19.17
CA PRO A 160 2.92 22.68 -18.58
C PRO A 160 3.48 22.66 -17.15
N LEU A 161 4.29 23.67 -16.83
CA LEU A 161 4.77 23.88 -15.46
C LEU A 161 3.71 24.63 -14.64
N ASP A 162 3.63 24.31 -13.36
CA ASP A 162 2.85 25.03 -12.38
C ASP A 162 3.49 26.42 -12.12
N SER A 163 2.75 27.30 -11.44
CA SER A 163 3.22 28.66 -11.09
C SER A 163 4.54 28.69 -10.31
N GLY A 164 4.86 27.62 -9.58
CA GLY A 164 6.12 27.44 -8.86
C GLY A 164 7.27 26.85 -9.67
N GLY A 165 7.11 26.61 -10.98
CA GLY A 165 8.13 26.01 -11.85
C GLY A 165 8.24 24.48 -11.75
N GLY A 166 7.46 23.83 -10.89
CA GLY A 166 7.32 22.37 -10.79
C GLY A 166 6.10 21.84 -11.54
N GLN A 167 5.70 20.59 -11.25
CA GLN A 167 4.51 19.94 -11.83
C GLN A 167 3.65 19.21 -10.77
N ALA A 168 3.88 19.46 -9.49
CA ALA A 168 3.18 18.79 -8.39
C ALA A 168 1.65 19.02 -8.41
N GLN A 169 1.18 20.22 -8.73
CA GLN A 169 -0.25 20.52 -8.87
C GLN A 169 -0.81 19.83 -10.12
N THR A 170 -0.04 19.80 -11.20
CA THR A 170 -0.40 19.07 -12.42
C THR A 170 -0.59 17.58 -12.13
N TRP A 171 0.29 16.95 -11.33
CA TRP A 171 0.22 15.52 -10.98
C TRP A 171 -0.87 15.17 -9.98
N THR A 172 -1.22 16.09 -9.08
CA THR A 172 -2.32 15.90 -8.13
C THR A 172 -3.69 16.16 -8.76
N SER A 173 -3.75 16.79 -9.95
CA SER A 173 -4.99 16.95 -10.70
C SER A 173 -5.56 15.60 -11.19
N PRO A 174 -6.89 15.46 -11.36
CA PRO A 174 -7.48 14.18 -11.80
C PRO A 174 -6.97 13.70 -13.16
N SER A 175 -6.72 14.60 -14.10
CA SER A 175 -6.13 14.27 -15.41
C SER A 175 -4.67 13.82 -15.26
N GLY A 176 -3.90 14.47 -14.38
CA GLY A 176 -2.53 14.11 -14.04
C GLY A 176 -2.43 12.73 -13.41
N LYS A 177 -3.23 12.44 -12.38
CA LYS A 177 -3.29 11.12 -11.76
C LYS A 177 -3.68 10.03 -12.75
N ALA A 178 -4.63 10.28 -13.65
CA ALA A 178 -5.03 9.31 -14.67
C ALA A 178 -3.92 9.04 -15.70
N PHE A 179 -3.15 10.07 -16.05
CA PHE A 179 -1.98 9.93 -16.90
C PHE A 179 -0.86 9.16 -16.21
N LEU A 180 -0.52 9.52 -14.97
CA LEU A 180 0.45 8.80 -14.15
C LEU A 180 0.03 7.34 -13.93
N ALA A 181 -1.28 7.05 -13.87
CA ALA A 181 -1.77 5.70 -13.68
C ALA A 181 -1.45 4.72 -14.81
N THR A 182 -1.10 5.26 -15.95
CA THR A 182 -0.94 4.50 -17.19
C THR A 182 0.46 4.69 -17.77
N LEU A 183 1.15 5.78 -17.40
CA LEU A 183 2.51 6.09 -17.80
C LEU A 183 3.50 4.93 -17.56
N PRO A 184 3.54 4.25 -16.39
CA PRO A 184 4.49 3.18 -16.18
C PRO A 184 4.35 2.02 -17.17
N VAL A 185 3.13 1.59 -17.49
CA VAL A 185 2.87 0.54 -18.50
C VAL A 185 3.39 0.99 -19.86
N LEU A 186 3.16 2.24 -20.21
CA LEU A 186 3.58 2.77 -21.51
C LEU A 186 5.10 2.88 -21.63
N LEU A 187 5.77 3.30 -20.55
CA LEU A 187 7.22 3.39 -20.51
C LEU A 187 7.87 2.01 -20.50
N SER A 188 7.30 1.04 -19.77
CA SER A 188 7.89 -0.29 -19.63
C SER A 188 7.64 -1.23 -20.80
N SER A 189 6.60 -0.98 -21.59
CA SER A 189 6.24 -1.82 -22.74
C SER A 189 6.85 -1.39 -24.08
N SER A 190 7.67 -0.34 -24.09
CA SER A 190 8.24 0.25 -25.31
C SER A 190 9.76 0.40 -25.21
N ASP A 191 10.47 -0.27 -26.12
CA ASP A 191 11.92 -0.20 -26.26
C ASP A 191 12.48 1.22 -26.38
N ARG A 192 11.65 2.15 -26.91
CA ARG A 192 12.03 3.54 -27.13
C ARG A 192 12.42 4.25 -25.84
N TYR A 193 11.73 3.95 -24.74
CA TYR A 193 11.90 4.64 -23.46
C TYR A 193 12.89 3.95 -22.52
N ARG A 194 13.38 2.75 -22.88
CA ARG A 194 14.37 2.00 -22.12
C ARG A 194 15.59 2.84 -21.74
N LYS A 195 16.21 3.48 -22.73
CA LYS A 195 17.41 4.30 -22.52
C LYS A 195 17.17 5.48 -21.58
N LEU A 196 15.97 6.06 -21.61
CA LEU A 196 15.59 7.15 -20.69
C LEU A 196 15.56 6.63 -19.25
N LEU A 197 14.84 5.52 -19.04
CA LEU A 197 14.70 4.90 -17.73
C LEU A 197 16.04 4.44 -17.14
N GLU A 198 16.90 3.81 -17.96
CA GLU A 198 18.21 3.32 -17.52
C GLU A 198 19.21 4.44 -17.21
N ARG A 199 19.20 5.50 -18.03
CA ARG A 199 20.09 6.66 -17.85
C ARG A 199 19.81 7.36 -16.54
N ASP A 200 18.53 7.58 -16.24
CA ASP A 200 18.12 8.38 -15.09
C ASP A 200 17.89 7.51 -13.83
N ALA A 201 18.06 6.18 -13.92
CA ALA A 201 17.83 5.22 -12.84
C ALA A 201 18.58 5.54 -11.54
N GLU A 202 19.86 5.95 -11.64
CA GLU A 202 20.68 6.25 -10.48
C GLU A 202 20.16 7.47 -9.72
N GLN A 203 19.84 8.54 -10.46
CA GLN A 203 19.30 9.77 -9.88
C GLN A 203 17.88 9.54 -9.32
N ASN A 204 17.01 8.86 -10.07
CA ASN A 204 15.66 8.53 -9.60
C ASN A 204 15.67 7.62 -8.36
N LEU A 205 16.61 6.67 -8.27
CA LEU A 205 16.81 5.85 -7.07
C LEU A 205 17.26 6.71 -5.89
N ARG A 206 18.26 7.58 -6.09
CA ARG A 206 18.76 8.49 -5.06
C ARG A 206 17.64 9.38 -4.51
N ASP A 207 16.85 9.94 -5.41
CA ASP A 207 15.74 10.83 -5.08
C ASP A 207 14.61 10.06 -4.38
N ASN A 208 14.30 8.82 -4.81
CA ASN A 208 13.32 7.98 -4.16
C ASN A 208 13.72 7.60 -2.72
N ILE A 209 14.99 7.25 -2.49
CA ILE A 209 15.51 6.97 -1.14
C ILE A 209 15.39 8.23 -0.28
N SER A 210 15.85 9.37 -0.80
CA SER A 210 15.77 10.63 -0.07
C SER A 210 14.33 11.02 0.28
N ALA A 211 13.39 10.92 -0.65
CA ALA A 211 11.98 11.23 -0.42
C ALA A 211 11.36 10.34 0.66
N ARG A 212 11.63 9.02 0.62
CA ARG A 212 11.15 8.07 1.65
C ARG A 212 11.65 8.37 3.06
N GLU A 213 12.79 9.04 3.16
CA GLU A 213 13.41 9.45 4.42
C GLU A 213 13.04 10.88 4.84
N GLY A 214 12.09 11.54 4.14
CA GLY A 214 11.68 12.93 4.41
C GLY A 214 12.70 13.97 3.95
N GLY A 215 13.53 13.60 2.95
CA GLY A 215 14.63 14.41 2.44
C GLY A 215 15.73 14.65 3.48
N VAL A 216 16.50 15.71 3.26
CA VAL A 216 17.56 16.14 4.19
C VAL A 216 17.01 16.38 5.60
N ARG A 217 15.78 16.90 5.70
CA ARG A 217 15.16 17.24 6.99
C ARG A 217 14.75 16.00 7.77
N GLY A 218 14.04 15.06 7.14
CA GLY A 218 13.65 13.82 7.82
C GLY A 218 14.88 12.99 8.21
N TYR A 219 15.91 12.92 7.35
CA TYR A 219 17.17 12.29 7.71
C TYR A 219 17.90 13.02 8.86
N TYR A 220 17.78 14.34 8.93
CA TYR A 220 18.27 15.14 10.06
C TYR A 220 17.53 14.84 11.38
N GLU A 221 16.23 14.58 11.32
CA GLU A 221 15.44 14.15 12.47
C GLU A 221 15.84 12.73 12.93
N LEU A 222 16.13 11.81 12.01
CA LEU A 222 16.71 10.50 12.35
C LEU A 222 18.07 10.64 13.06
N TRP A 223 18.92 11.56 12.60
CA TRP A 223 20.17 11.88 13.30
C TRP A 223 19.92 12.45 14.70
N LEU A 224 18.95 13.35 14.88
CA LEU A 224 18.58 13.88 16.20
C LEU A 224 18.13 12.76 17.15
N GLN A 225 17.32 11.82 16.67
CA GLN A 225 16.88 10.67 17.44
C GLN A 225 18.05 9.75 17.80
N ALA A 226 18.96 9.49 16.86
CA ALA A 226 20.17 8.71 17.10
C ALA A 226 21.07 9.38 18.14
N ARG A 227 21.32 10.69 18.01
CA ARG A 227 22.08 11.50 18.97
C ARG A 227 21.42 11.50 20.35
N GLY A 228 20.11 11.68 20.42
CA GLY A 228 19.36 11.67 21.67
C GLY A 228 19.47 10.34 22.42
N GLU A 229 19.47 9.23 21.69
CA GLU A 229 19.67 7.91 22.28
C GLU A 229 21.10 7.72 22.80
N VAL A 230 22.12 8.17 22.05
CA VAL A 230 23.50 8.19 22.53
C VAL A 230 23.64 9.11 23.75
N HIS A 231 22.90 10.22 23.80
CA HIS A 231 22.92 11.12 24.95
C HIS A 231 22.32 10.47 26.21
N LYS A 232 21.24 9.70 26.10
CA LYS A 232 20.73 8.90 27.24
C LYS A 232 21.77 7.91 27.74
N GLN A 233 22.46 7.22 26.82
CA GLN A 233 23.54 6.30 27.17
C GLN A 233 24.71 7.03 27.85
N PHE A 234 25.03 8.24 27.39
CA PHE A 234 26.01 9.11 28.04
C PHE A 234 25.59 9.49 29.46
N VAL A 235 24.35 9.92 29.68
CA VAL A 235 23.84 10.27 31.03
C VAL A 235 23.94 9.06 31.97
N ALA A 236 23.53 7.88 31.52
CA ALA A 236 23.65 6.65 32.30
C ALA A 236 25.12 6.30 32.61
N TYR A 237 26.01 6.46 31.64
CA TYR A 237 27.45 6.29 31.82
C TYR A 237 28.03 7.33 32.81
N TYR A 238 27.65 8.60 32.68
CA TYR A 238 28.20 9.72 33.45
C TYR A 238 27.76 9.66 34.92
N ASN A 239 26.49 9.27 35.17
CA ASN A 239 25.91 9.14 36.51
C ASN A 239 26.20 7.79 37.18
N ASP A 240 27.01 6.91 36.56
CA ASP A 240 27.24 5.52 37.02
C ASP A 240 25.93 4.69 37.14
N GLU A 241 24.87 5.08 36.43
CA GLU A 241 23.56 4.41 36.37
C GLU A 241 23.49 3.33 35.27
N MET A 242 24.63 3.02 34.65
CA MET A 242 24.75 1.98 33.63
C MET A 242 24.26 0.63 34.19
N ASP A 243 23.49 -0.12 33.39
CA ASP A 243 22.96 -1.41 33.82
C ASP A 243 24.10 -2.43 34.04
N ILE A 244 24.41 -2.67 35.32
CA ILE A 244 25.36 -3.68 35.76
C ILE A 244 24.66 -4.93 36.32
N SER A 245 23.37 -5.11 36.03
CA SER A 245 22.58 -6.26 36.50
C SER A 245 23.24 -7.60 36.16
N GLU A 246 23.77 -7.74 34.94
CA GLU A 246 24.44 -8.95 34.49
C GLU A 246 25.77 -9.18 35.24
N THR A 247 26.57 -8.13 35.42
CA THR A 247 27.81 -8.19 36.23
C THR A 247 27.49 -8.59 37.68
N VAL A 248 26.44 -8.00 38.25
CA VAL A 248 25.95 -8.31 39.60
C VAL A 248 25.47 -9.76 39.67
N ARG A 249 24.74 -10.26 38.67
CA ARG A 249 24.25 -11.64 38.59
C ARG A 249 25.39 -12.65 38.55
N LEU A 250 26.42 -12.38 37.74
CA LEU A 250 27.62 -13.22 37.67
C LEU A 250 28.39 -13.23 38.99
N GLU A 251 28.57 -12.07 39.63
CA GLU A 251 29.21 -11.99 40.95
C GLU A 251 28.38 -12.68 42.04
N GLN A 252 27.04 -12.58 42.02
CA GLN A 252 26.14 -13.31 42.90
C GLN A 252 26.28 -14.82 42.75
N ALA A 253 26.36 -15.34 41.52
CA ALA A 253 26.56 -16.76 41.25
C ALA A 253 27.93 -17.23 41.75
N ARG A 254 29.00 -16.51 41.42
CA ARG A 254 30.37 -16.83 41.86
C ARG A 254 30.51 -16.79 43.38
N ALA A 255 29.99 -15.75 44.03
CA ALA A 255 30.04 -15.60 45.48
C ALA A 255 29.28 -16.71 46.21
N TRP A 256 28.11 -17.10 45.69
CA TRP A 256 27.33 -18.19 46.26
C TRP A 256 28.05 -19.53 46.17
N GLN A 257 28.61 -19.83 45.00
CA GLN A 257 29.33 -21.08 44.80
C GLN A 257 30.56 -21.17 45.72
N ARG A 258 31.25 -20.06 45.98
CA ARG A 258 32.34 -20.00 46.98
C ARG A 258 31.83 -20.25 48.39
N TYR A 259 30.69 -19.65 48.75
CA TYR A 259 30.06 -19.85 50.05
C TYR A 259 29.66 -21.32 50.27
N GLU A 260 28.98 -21.94 49.30
CA GLU A 260 28.58 -23.35 49.36
C GLU A 260 29.79 -24.28 49.53
N ARG A 261 30.84 -24.13 48.69
CA ARG A 261 32.08 -24.91 48.82
C ARG A 261 32.72 -24.78 50.21
N SER A 262 32.64 -23.58 50.80
CA SER A 262 33.22 -23.30 52.11
C SER A 262 32.44 -23.94 53.28
N LEU A 263 31.15 -24.22 53.08
CA LEU A 263 30.34 -25.03 54.00
C LEU A 263 30.60 -26.52 53.78
N GLU A 264 30.70 -26.96 52.53
CA GLU A 264 30.95 -28.36 52.18
C GLU A 264 32.29 -28.87 52.73
N ALA A 265 33.33 -28.02 52.74
CA ALA A 265 34.61 -28.32 53.39
C ALA A 265 34.47 -28.65 54.89
N LYS A 266 33.37 -28.22 55.52
CA LYS A 266 33.02 -28.52 56.92
C LYS A 266 31.89 -29.55 57.03
N ARG A 267 31.55 -30.24 55.93
CA ARG A 267 30.42 -31.18 55.79
C ARG A 267 29.05 -30.54 56.09
N LEU A 268 28.92 -29.24 55.84
CA LEU A 268 27.69 -28.47 56.02
C LEU A 268 27.08 -28.08 54.65
N LYS A 269 25.79 -27.77 54.66
CA LYS A 269 24.96 -27.24 53.58
C LYS A 269 24.21 -26.02 54.09
N THR A 270 23.72 -25.18 53.19
CA THR A 270 23.10 -23.88 53.54
C THR A 270 21.89 -24.01 54.47
N TRP A 271 21.15 -25.13 54.40
CA TRP A 271 19.98 -25.42 55.23
C TRP A 271 20.27 -26.18 56.54
N ASN A 272 21.46 -26.74 56.73
CA ASN A 272 21.76 -27.62 57.88
C ASN A 272 22.79 -27.05 58.86
N VAL A 273 23.12 -25.76 58.75
CA VAL A 273 24.05 -25.10 59.67
C VAL A 273 23.41 -25.02 61.06
N PRO A 274 24.06 -25.51 62.14
CA PRO A 274 23.54 -25.33 63.50
C PRO A 274 23.60 -23.87 63.96
N ARG A 275 22.58 -23.40 64.70
CA ARG A 275 22.48 -22.00 65.18
C ARG A 275 23.73 -21.48 65.89
N ARG A 276 24.41 -22.33 66.67
CA ARG A 276 25.68 -21.97 67.36
C ARG A 276 26.80 -21.52 66.41
N TYR A 277 26.76 -21.93 65.14
CA TYR A 277 27.77 -21.55 64.13
C TYR A 277 27.36 -20.35 63.27
N TYR A 278 26.16 -19.78 63.44
CA TYR A 278 25.66 -18.69 62.60
C TYR A 278 26.59 -17.47 62.66
N ALA A 279 27.07 -17.11 63.85
CA ALA A 279 28.02 -16.01 64.02
C ALA A 279 29.34 -16.26 63.27
N THR A 280 29.87 -17.49 63.34
CA THR A 280 31.10 -17.90 62.65
C THR A 280 30.91 -17.89 61.13
N VAL A 281 29.79 -18.41 60.63
CA VAL A 281 29.47 -18.41 59.19
C VAL A 281 29.29 -16.98 58.68
N ARG A 282 28.58 -16.10 59.41
CA ARG A 282 28.50 -14.67 59.06
C ARG A 282 29.88 -14.02 59.00
N LYS A 283 30.74 -14.26 59.99
CA LYS A 283 32.11 -13.75 60.00
C LYS A 283 32.90 -14.23 58.79
N GLN A 284 32.75 -15.50 58.41
CA GLN A 284 33.38 -16.08 57.24
C GLN A 284 32.88 -15.47 55.92
N VAL A 285 31.55 -15.34 55.75
CA VAL A 285 30.93 -14.73 54.56
C VAL A 285 31.32 -13.25 54.41
N ARG A 286 31.39 -12.50 55.53
CA ARG A 286 31.91 -11.12 55.55
C ARG A 286 33.40 -11.07 55.19
N GLY A 287 34.19 -12.02 55.70
CA GLY A 287 35.60 -12.17 55.34
C GLY A 287 35.83 -12.50 53.87
N GLN A 288 34.84 -13.10 53.19
CA GLN A 288 34.83 -13.33 51.74
C GLN A 288 34.37 -12.11 50.93
N GLY A 289 34.14 -10.96 51.57
CA GLY A 289 33.74 -9.72 50.91
C GLY A 289 32.24 -9.54 50.70
N VAL A 290 31.38 -10.35 51.34
CA VAL A 290 29.92 -10.21 51.24
C VAL A 290 29.35 -9.63 52.55
N PRO A 291 28.90 -8.36 52.57
CA PRO A 291 28.49 -7.66 53.78
C PRO A 291 27.06 -8.01 54.22
N VAL A 292 26.82 -9.27 54.59
CA VAL A 292 25.52 -9.74 55.12
C VAL A 292 25.22 -9.14 56.50
N THR A 293 23.94 -8.90 56.82
CA THR A 293 23.47 -8.30 58.08
C THR A 293 23.70 -9.22 59.29
N ASN A 294 23.54 -8.71 60.52
CA ASN A 294 23.80 -9.47 61.76
C ASN A 294 22.76 -10.56 62.03
N ASP A 295 21.55 -10.37 61.50
CA ASP A 295 20.41 -11.26 61.54
C ASP A 295 20.34 -12.22 60.33
N TRP A 296 21.19 -12.05 59.33
CA TRP A 296 21.24 -12.94 58.16
C TRP A 296 21.45 -14.40 58.55
N SER A 297 20.64 -15.27 57.94
CA SER A 297 20.65 -16.74 58.12
C SER A 297 21.47 -17.42 57.03
N PRO A 298 22.23 -18.48 57.33
CA PRO A 298 22.96 -19.27 56.33
C PRO A 298 22.14 -19.80 55.14
N SER A 299 20.82 -19.95 55.31
CA SER A 299 19.88 -20.39 54.28
C SER A 299 19.24 -19.24 53.47
N ASP A 300 19.44 -17.99 53.88
CA ASP A 300 18.82 -16.82 53.24
C ASP A 300 19.58 -16.42 51.96
N ARG A 301 19.17 -17.02 50.85
CA ARG A 301 19.70 -16.73 49.51
C ARG A 301 19.42 -15.29 49.08
N THR A 302 18.23 -14.77 49.38
CA THR A 302 17.76 -13.47 48.93
C THR A 302 18.55 -12.35 49.59
N GLY A 303 18.70 -12.40 50.92
CA GLY A 303 19.53 -11.45 51.67
C GLY A 303 21.02 -11.53 51.29
N PHE A 304 21.53 -12.73 50.98
CA PHE A 304 22.89 -12.89 50.45
C PHE A 304 23.05 -12.18 49.09
N ASN A 305 22.12 -12.42 48.15
CA ASN A 305 22.16 -11.81 46.82
C ASN A 305 22.07 -10.28 46.88
N ALA A 306 21.24 -9.73 47.77
CA ALA A 306 21.15 -8.29 48.01
C ALA A 306 22.47 -7.72 48.55
N ALA A 307 23.12 -8.41 49.49
CA ALA A 307 24.41 -8.00 50.04
C ALA A 307 25.52 -8.04 48.98
N VAL A 308 25.56 -9.07 48.14
CA VAL A 308 26.51 -9.15 47.00
C VAL A 308 26.23 -8.03 46.00
N ALA A 309 24.97 -7.76 45.65
CA ALA A 309 24.61 -6.68 44.73
C ALA A 309 25.08 -5.32 45.25
N LYS A 310 24.89 -5.04 46.54
CA LYS A 310 25.38 -3.82 47.19
C LYS A 310 26.91 -3.72 47.14
N ALA A 311 27.62 -4.79 47.48
CA ALA A 311 29.09 -4.81 47.44
C ALA A 311 29.64 -4.67 46.02
N ALA A 312 29.04 -5.35 45.05
CA ALA A 312 29.42 -5.25 43.64
C ALA A 312 29.22 -3.83 43.09
N ARG A 313 28.09 -3.18 43.43
CA ARG A 313 27.84 -1.77 43.10
C ARG A 313 28.88 -0.84 43.73
N GLN A 314 29.19 -1.01 45.02
CA GLN A 314 30.22 -0.21 45.69
C GLN A 314 31.61 -0.40 45.06
N LYS A 315 31.98 -1.64 44.73
CA LYS A 315 33.24 -1.94 44.04
C LYS A 315 33.30 -1.30 42.65
N TYR A 316 32.19 -1.32 41.92
CA TYR A 316 32.05 -0.69 40.60
C TYR A 316 32.14 0.85 40.70
N LEU A 317 31.50 1.46 41.69
CA LEU A 317 31.61 2.91 41.94
C LEU A 317 33.06 3.32 42.27
N ALA A 318 33.82 2.48 42.96
CA ALA A 318 35.22 2.72 43.31
C ALA A 318 36.20 2.57 42.13
N GLN A 319 35.79 1.99 40.99
CA GLN A 319 36.64 1.89 39.80
C GLN A 319 36.79 3.26 39.11
N ARG A 320 37.99 3.53 38.57
CA ARG A 320 38.26 4.75 37.75
C ARG A 320 37.81 4.62 36.29
N THR A 321 37.40 3.42 35.89
CA THR A 321 37.01 3.07 34.53
C THR A 321 35.68 2.31 34.52
N VAL A 322 34.97 2.38 33.41
CA VAL A 322 33.72 1.66 33.15
C VAL A 322 33.88 0.85 31.87
N VAL A 323 33.37 -0.38 31.87
CA VAL A 323 33.28 -1.18 30.64
C VAL A 323 31.99 -0.84 29.94
N TYR A 324 32.07 -0.11 28.83
CA TYR A 324 30.94 0.27 28.02
C TYR A 324 31.02 -0.46 26.68
N LYS A 325 30.00 -1.29 26.39
CA LYS A 325 29.92 -2.12 25.16
C LYS A 325 31.21 -2.90 24.84
N GLY A 326 31.83 -3.46 25.87
CA GLY A 326 33.07 -4.26 25.74
C GLY A 326 34.37 -3.44 25.69
N VAL A 327 34.29 -2.11 25.73
CA VAL A 327 35.45 -1.21 25.75
C VAL A 327 35.61 -0.59 27.14
N THR A 328 36.83 -0.62 27.68
CA THR A 328 37.14 0.05 28.95
C THR A 328 37.35 1.54 28.72
N LEU A 329 36.49 2.38 29.30
CA LEU A 329 36.53 3.83 29.21
C LEU A 329 36.88 4.44 30.59
N PRO A 330 37.60 5.57 30.65
CA PRO A 330 37.65 6.41 31.85
C PRO A 330 36.24 6.78 32.31
N LYS A 331 36.02 7.06 33.60
CA LYS A 331 34.75 7.64 34.07
C LYS A 331 34.67 9.14 33.78
N ARG A 332 33.43 9.64 33.62
CA ARG A 332 33.11 11.08 33.52
C ARG A 332 33.84 11.80 32.38
N LEU A 333 33.95 11.14 31.22
CA LEU A 333 34.36 11.84 30.00
C LEU A 333 33.38 12.97 29.70
N ASP A 334 33.89 14.08 29.17
CA ASP A 334 33.03 15.12 28.61
C ASP A 334 32.24 14.58 27.42
N TRP A 335 31.04 15.11 27.21
CA TRP A 335 30.13 14.66 26.16
C TRP A 335 30.78 14.60 24.77
N GLY A 336 31.51 15.65 24.36
CA GLY A 336 32.18 15.66 23.06
C GLY A 336 33.33 14.65 22.94
N VAL A 337 33.99 14.28 24.05
CA VAL A 337 35.01 13.23 24.05
C VAL A 337 34.34 11.85 23.97
N PHE A 338 33.28 11.64 24.75
CA PHE A 338 32.47 10.42 24.72
C PHE A 338 31.87 10.17 23.33
N PHE A 339 31.31 11.20 22.71
CA PHE A 339 30.67 11.12 21.39
C PHE A 339 31.65 10.73 20.28
N ARG A 340 32.93 11.12 20.41
CA ARG A 340 34.00 10.81 19.44
C ARG A 340 34.62 9.42 19.62
N LEU A 341 34.23 8.67 20.65
CA LEU A 341 34.73 7.30 20.83
C LEU A 341 34.31 6.43 19.64
N ASP A 342 35.23 5.58 19.14
CA ASP A 342 34.96 4.75 17.97
C ASP A 342 33.77 3.79 18.19
N VAL A 343 33.57 3.29 19.41
CA VAL A 343 32.41 2.46 19.76
C VAL A 343 31.08 3.20 19.57
N ILE A 344 31.04 4.51 19.87
CA ILE A 344 29.86 5.36 19.70
C ILE A 344 29.68 5.75 18.24
N GLN A 345 30.77 6.14 17.58
CA GLN A 345 30.76 6.49 16.16
C GLN A 345 30.33 5.30 15.30
N LYS A 346 30.78 4.08 15.63
CA LYS A 346 30.36 2.85 14.97
C LYS A 346 28.86 2.61 15.12
N GLU A 347 28.31 2.73 16.33
CA GLU A 347 26.86 2.62 16.56
C GLU A 347 26.07 3.66 15.76
N LEU A 348 26.53 4.92 15.74
CA LEU A 348 25.89 5.97 14.96
C LEU A 348 25.95 5.67 13.45
N ARG A 349 27.09 5.21 12.93
CA ARG A 349 27.23 4.80 11.53
C ARG A 349 26.30 3.65 11.17
N GLU A 350 26.19 2.64 12.02
CA GLU A 350 25.28 1.50 11.81
C GLU A 350 23.82 1.95 11.83
N LYS A 351 23.43 2.76 12.82
CA LYS A 351 22.05 3.26 12.98
C LYS A 351 21.62 4.18 11.84
N LEU A 352 22.54 4.99 11.34
CA LEU A 352 22.31 5.93 10.24
C LEU A 352 22.65 5.31 8.87
N ARG A 353 23.11 4.06 8.80
CA ARG A 353 23.52 3.37 7.57
C ARG A 353 24.55 4.17 6.76
N LEU A 354 25.58 4.64 7.44
CA LEU A 354 26.67 5.43 6.86
C LEU A 354 27.86 4.54 6.48
N PRO A 355 28.67 4.96 5.48
CA PRO A 355 29.95 4.33 5.20
C PRO A 355 30.86 4.26 6.43
N ALA A 356 31.69 3.22 6.52
CA ALA A 356 32.53 2.92 7.68
C ALA A 356 33.44 4.08 8.13
N ASN A 357 33.88 4.93 7.21
CA ASN A 357 34.81 6.04 7.48
C ASN A 357 34.11 7.39 7.71
N THR A 358 32.78 7.42 7.79
CA THR A 358 32.04 8.66 7.98
C THR A 358 32.12 9.11 9.44
N LEU A 359 32.56 10.35 9.66
CA LEU A 359 32.55 10.97 10.98
C LEU A 359 31.21 11.64 11.23
N VAL A 360 30.53 11.25 12.31
CA VAL A 360 29.29 11.90 12.73
C VAL A 360 29.65 13.02 13.70
N ARG A 361 29.26 14.26 13.35
CA ARG A 361 29.44 15.39 14.25
C ARG A 361 28.43 15.34 15.38
N GLU A 362 28.87 15.84 16.53
CA GLU A 362 28.02 16.03 17.70
C GLU A 362 26.96 17.11 17.44
N GLU A 363 27.37 18.20 16.78
CA GLU A 363 26.52 19.34 16.45
C GLU A 363 26.89 19.91 15.08
N TYR A 364 25.88 20.48 14.42
CA TYR A 364 26.02 21.15 13.13
C TYR A 364 25.79 22.66 13.32
N PRO A 365 26.64 23.54 12.74
CA PRO A 365 26.56 24.99 12.92
C PRO A 365 25.21 25.57 12.51
N LEU A 366 24.66 26.48 13.31
CA LEU A 366 23.31 27.03 13.13
C LEU A 366 23.08 27.70 11.77
N ASN A 367 24.07 28.44 11.25
CA ASN A 367 23.92 29.24 10.04
C ASN A 367 23.80 28.41 8.76
N ASP A 368 24.36 27.19 8.71
CA ASP A 368 24.39 26.30 7.53
C ASP A 368 24.03 24.85 7.88
N LYS A 369 23.24 24.67 8.94
CA LYS A 369 23.04 23.40 9.63
C LYS A 369 22.66 22.25 8.71
N LEU A 370 21.59 22.43 7.93
CA LEU A 370 21.08 21.41 7.02
C LEU A 370 21.98 21.21 5.80
N LYS A 371 22.65 22.27 5.33
CA LYS A 371 23.57 22.19 4.19
C LYS A 371 24.81 21.38 4.53
N GLN A 372 25.45 21.67 5.67
CA GLN A 372 26.61 20.91 6.13
C GLN A 372 26.24 19.47 6.49
N PHE A 373 25.10 19.28 7.18
CA PHE A 373 24.57 17.94 7.45
C PHE A 373 24.32 17.15 6.17
N ALA A 374 23.75 17.79 5.14
CA ALA A 374 23.49 17.15 3.86
C ALA A 374 24.77 16.68 3.16
N LEU A 375 25.82 17.50 3.20
CA LEU A 375 27.12 17.18 2.59
C LEU A 375 27.86 16.07 3.34
N GLU A 376 27.82 16.09 4.67
CA GLU A 376 28.64 15.20 5.50
C GLU A 376 27.99 13.87 5.84
N LEU A 377 26.66 13.81 5.94
CA LEU A 377 25.95 12.60 6.34
C LEU A 377 24.95 12.11 5.30
N HIS A 378 24.00 12.97 4.89
CA HIS A 378 22.94 12.53 3.98
C HIS A 378 23.49 12.14 2.60
N THR A 379 24.43 12.89 2.02
CA THR A 379 25.01 12.56 0.71
C THR A 379 25.82 11.27 0.76
N PRO A 380 26.75 11.05 1.72
CA PRO A 380 27.43 9.76 1.86
C PRO A 380 26.47 8.59 2.11
N HIS A 381 25.42 8.80 2.90
CA HIS A 381 24.36 7.82 3.11
C HIS A 381 23.68 7.43 1.79
N LEU A 382 23.18 8.42 1.04
CA LEU A 382 22.54 8.20 -0.24
C LEU A 382 23.47 7.52 -1.25
N ASN A 383 24.74 7.93 -1.32
CA ASN A 383 25.72 7.32 -2.21
C ASN A 383 25.94 5.84 -1.88
N GLU A 384 26.01 5.49 -0.59
CA GLU A 384 26.16 4.10 -0.16
C GLU A 384 24.88 3.28 -0.43
N ALA A 385 23.71 3.85 -0.16
CA ALA A 385 22.43 3.20 -0.44
C ALA A 385 22.23 2.95 -1.94
N VAL A 386 22.55 3.92 -2.79
CA VAL A 386 22.53 3.79 -4.25
C VAL A 386 23.53 2.76 -4.71
N LYS A 387 24.77 2.77 -4.20
CA LYS A 387 25.79 1.77 -4.52
C LYS A 387 25.34 0.35 -4.21
N GLN A 388 24.55 0.17 -3.15
CA GLN A 388 24.01 -1.14 -2.75
C GLN A 388 22.83 -1.59 -3.62
N GLN A 389 21.91 -0.68 -3.99
CA GLN A 389 20.65 -1.03 -4.66
C GLN A 389 20.69 -0.92 -6.20
N LEU A 390 21.52 -0.03 -6.75
CA LEU A 390 21.61 0.21 -8.20
C LEU A 390 22.04 -1.04 -9.00
N PRO A 391 22.99 -1.89 -8.53
CA PRO A 391 23.35 -3.10 -9.25
C PRO A 391 22.18 -4.08 -9.41
N GLU A 392 21.27 -4.12 -8.43
CA GLU A 392 20.06 -4.95 -8.52
C GLU A 392 19.15 -4.43 -9.62
N LEU A 393 18.86 -3.12 -9.66
CA LEU A 393 18.03 -2.49 -10.71
C LEU A 393 18.61 -2.65 -12.13
N ARG A 394 19.93 -2.62 -12.26
CA ARG A 394 20.67 -2.78 -13.52
C ARG A 394 21.13 -4.21 -13.77
N ALA A 395 20.62 -5.19 -13.01
CA ALA A 395 20.96 -6.58 -13.22
C ALA A 395 20.57 -7.06 -14.63
N ALA A 396 21.16 -8.16 -15.07
CA ALA A 396 20.85 -8.74 -16.38
C ALA A 396 19.37 -9.10 -16.46
N VAL A 397 18.73 -8.87 -17.61
CA VAL A 397 17.31 -9.20 -17.87
C VAL A 397 16.94 -10.64 -17.48
N SER A 398 17.90 -11.58 -17.64
CA SER A 398 17.72 -12.98 -17.24
C SER A 398 17.49 -13.18 -15.74
N SER A 399 17.99 -12.30 -14.86
CA SER A 399 17.73 -12.39 -13.41
C SER A 399 16.28 -12.05 -13.05
N TYR A 400 15.58 -11.31 -13.89
CA TYR A 400 14.16 -10.98 -13.73
C TYR A 400 13.21 -11.97 -14.43
N SER A 401 13.76 -12.84 -15.27
CA SER A 401 13.01 -13.89 -15.96
C SER A 401 12.69 -15.05 -15.00
N ALA A 402 11.83 -15.98 -15.44
CA ALA A 402 11.44 -17.14 -14.62
C ALA A 402 12.67 -17.95 -14.16
N GLY A 403 12.76 -18.23 -12.85
CA GLY A 403 13.88 -18.89 -12.21
C GLY A 403 15.10 -18.01 -11.90
N GLY A 404 15.04 -16.71 -12.18
CA GLY A 404 16.10 -15.74 -11.88
C GLY A 404 16.09 -15.24 -10.43
N SER A 405 17.21 -14.68 -9.95
CA SER A 405 17.35 -14.19 -8.57
C SER A 405 16.40 -13.03 -8.22
N ASN A 406 16.00 -12.24 -9.22
CA ASN A 406 15.16 -11.05 -9.08
C ASN A 406 13.75 -11.28 -9.64
N GLU A 407 13.36 -12.55 -9.88
CA GLU A 407 12.06 -12.91 -10.45
C GLU A 407 10.91 -12.28 -9.64
N LYS A 408 10.90 -12.49 -8.32
CA LYS A 408 9.83 -11.99 -7.44
C LYS A 408 9.74 -10.47 -7.43
N LEU A 409 10.88 -9.79 -7.33
CA LEU A 409 10.97 -8.33 -7.39
C LEU A 409 10.42 -7.81 -8.73
N GLY A 410 10.79 -8.46 -9.83
CA GLY A 410 10.29 -8.14 -11.16
C GLY A 410 8.79 -8.37 -11.33
N GLU A 411 8.26 -9.47 -10.79
CA GLU A 411 6.82 -9.77 -10.81
C GLU A 411 6.00 -8.78 -10.00
N ASP A 412 6.46 -8.42 -8.81
CA ASP A 412 5.78 -7.44 -7.97
C ASP A 412 5.76 -6.06 -8.65
N ALA A 413 6.86 -5.70 -9.33
CA ALA A 413 6.92 -4.48 -10.13
C ALA A 413 6.00 -4.52 -11.35
N ALA A 414 6.00 -5.63 -12.10
CA ALA A 414 5.09 -5.82 -13.23
C ALA A 414 3.62 -5.75 -12.76
N ARG A 415 3.29 -6.36 -11.61
CA ARG A 415 1.95 -6.28 -11.00
C ARG A 415 1.56 -4.84 -10.67
N ALA A 416 2.45 -4.08 -10.04
CA ALA A 416 2.21 -2.67 -9.69
C ALA A 416 1.86 -1.79 -10.90
N VAL A 417 2.42 -2.15 -12.05
CA VAL A 417 2.21 -1.43 -13.31
C VAL A 417 0.98 -1.95 -14.07
N ILE A 418 0.73 -3.26 -14.09
CA ILE A 418 -0.37 -3.90 -14.84
C ILE A 418 -1.73 -3.75 -14.14
N VAL A 419 -1.79 -3.92 -12.82
CA VAL A 419 -3.05 -4.03 -12.07
C VAL A 419 -3.90 -2.76 -12.18
N PRO A 420 -3.38 -1.54 -11.96
CA PRO A 420 -4.24 -0.37 -11.92
C PRO A 420 -4.95 -0.06 -13.24
N PRO A 421 -4.30 -0.11 -14.42
CA PRO A 421 -4.98 0.06 -15.70
C PRO A 421 -6.05 -1.00 -15.96
N ILE A 422 -5.80 -2.27 -15.60
CA ILE A 422 -6.80 -3.35 -15.74
C ILE A 422 -8.01 -3.08 -14.82
N ALA A 423 -7.76 -2.69 -13.57
CA ALA A 423 -8.81 -2.36 -12.61
C ALA A 423 -9.64 -1.15 -13.09
N LEU A 424 -8.99 -0.12 -13.64
CA LEU A 424 -9.68 1.04 -14.23
C LEU A 424 -10.58 0.64 -15.41
N ILE A 425 -10.12 -0.25 -16.29
CA ILE A 425 -10.92 -0.73 -17.44
C ILE A 425 -12.14 -1.51 -16.96
N PHE A 426 -11.96 -2.50 -16.06
CA PHE A 426 -13.08 -3.28 -15.53
C PHE A 426 -14.06 -2.40 -14.74
N SER A 427 -13.55 -1.47 -13.94
CA SER A 427 -14.35 -0.50 -13.20
C SER A 427 -15.20 0.35 -14.13
N LEU A 428 -14.60 0.90 -15.20
CA LEU A 428 -15.32 1.72 -16.18
C LEU A 428 -16.41 0.92 -16.90
N VAL A 429 -16.10 -0.30 -17.36
CA VAL A 429 -17.07 -1.18 -18.02
C VAL A 429 -18.23 -1.54 -17.08
N GLY A 430 -17.92 -1.86 -15.82
CA GLY A 430 -18.91 -2.13 -14.78
C GLY A 430 -19.82 -0.94 -14.51
N ALA A 431 -19.23 0.24 -14.28
CA ALA A 431 -19.95 1.48 -14.01
C ALA A 431 -20.88 1.86 -15.18
N LEU A 432 -20.40 1.84 -16.42
CA LEU A 432 -21.22 2.18 -17.59
C LEU A 432 -22.36 1.18 -17.81
N THR A 433 -22.09 -0.11 -17.62
CA THR A 433 -23.11 -1.17 -17.76
C THR A 433 -24.20 -1.02 -16.71
N HIS A 434 -23.82 -0.81 -15.44
CA HIS A 434 -24.79 -0.66 -14.36
C HIS A 434 -25.49 0.69 -14.38
N LEU A 435 -24.86 1.75 -14.89
CA LEU A 435 -25.53 3.02 -15.18
C LEU A 435 -26.62 2.83 -16.24
N ALA A 436 -26.31 2.15 -17.35
CA ALA A 436 -27.29 1.85 -18.38
C ALA A 436 -28.46 1.00 -17.83
N LYS A 437 -28.15 0.01 -17.00
CA LYS A 437 -29.14 -0.82 -16.30
C LYS A 437 -29.98 0.02 -15.33
N LEU A 438 -29.39 0.89 -14.53
CA LEU A 438 -30.10 1.74 -13.59
C LEU A 438 -31.08 2.66 -14.32
N LEU A 439 -30.63 3.31 -15.39
CA LEU A 439 -31.49 4.13 -16.25
C LEU A 439 -32.62 3.30 -16.85
N TYR A 440 -32.36 2.09 -17.34
CA TYR A 440 -33.40 1.18 -17.83
C TYR A 440 -34.44 0.85 -16.76
N LEU A 441 -34.01 0.51 -15.55
CA LEU A 441 -34.88 0.10 -14.44
C LEU A 441 -35.79 1.23 -13.94
N VAL A 442 -35.38 2.49 -14.12
CA VAL A 442 -36.15 3.69 -13.77
C VAL A 442 -37.02 4.16 -14.94
N LEU A 443 -36.45 4.27 -16.15
CA LEU A 443 -37.13 4.82 -17.32
C LEU A 443 -38.29 3.95 -17.78
N LEU A 444 -38.16 2.62 -17.72
CA LEU A 444 -39.22 1.72 -18.18
C LEU A 444 -40.53 1.88 -17.38
N PRO A 445 -40.55 1.78 -16.04
CA PRO A 445 -41.77 2.03 -15.27
C PRO A 445 -42.23 3.49 -15.38
N LEU A 446 -41.32 4.47 -15.34
CA LEU A 446 -41.66 5.88 -15.43
C LEU A 446 -42.39 6.22 -16.74
N THR A 447 -41.83 5.79 -17.87
CA THR A 447 -42.44 6.04 -19.20
C THR A 447 -43.76 5.31 -19.36
N ALA A 448 -43.90 4.10 -18.79
CA ALA A 448 -45.18 3.39 -18.78
C ALA A 448 -46.25 4.17 -17.99
N THR A 449 -45.92 4.67 -16.80
CA THR A 449 -46.84 5.51 -16.00
C THR A 449 -47.19 6.81 -16.71
N LEU A 450 -46.22 7.48 -17.33
CA LEU A 450 -46.47 8.70 -18.09
C LEU A 450 -47.39 8.46 -19.29
N LEU A 451 -47.20 7.36 -20.04
CA LEU A 451 -48.08 7.01 -21.17
C LEU A 451 -49.51 6.69 -20.73
N THR A 452 -49.68 6.10 -19.53
CA THR A 452 -51.04 5.88 -18.98
C THR A 452 -51.75 7.18 -18.56
N ARG A 453 -51.01 8.24 -18.22
CA ARG A 453 -51.59 9.53 -17.82
C ARG A 453 -51.75 10.50 -18.99
N ARG A 454 -50.71 10.64 -19.83
CA ARG A 454 -50.67 11.59 -20.94
C ARG A 454 -49.82 11.02 -22.08
N PRO A 455 -50.43 10.49 -23.15
CA PRO A 455 -49.68 9.93 -24.25
C PRO A 455 -48.94 11.03 -25.03
N SER A 456 -47.63 10.88 -25.17
CA SER A 456 -46.81 11.75 -26.02
C SER A 456 -45.92 10.90 -26.94
N ARG A 457 -45.66 11.40 -28.15
CA ARG A 457 -44.76 10.76 -29.13
C ARG A 457 -43.36 10.46 -28.56
N PRO A 458 -42.67 11.41 -27.88
CA PRO A 458 -41.32 11.14 -27.36
C PRO A 458 -41.33 10.07 -26.25
N VAL A 459 -42.30 10.09 -25.34
CA VAL A 459 -42.39 9.08 -24.27
C VAL A 459 -42.71 7.70 -24.84
N ARG A 460 -43.50 7.62 -25.92
CA ARG A 460 -43.80 6.36 -26.61
C ARG A 460 -42.56 5.74 -27.26
N PHE A 461 -41.72 6.57 -27.89
CA PHE A 461 -40.44 6.12 -28.42
C PHE A 461 -39.54 5.57 -27.32
N LEU A 462 -39.39 6.31 -26.22
CA LEU A 462 -38.55 5.94 -25.08
C LEU A 462 -39.03 4.64 -24.40
N ASN A 463 -40.35 4.43 -24.30
CA ASN A 463 -40.93 3.21 -23.75
C ASN A 463 -40.75 1.99 -24.68
N ARG A 464 -40.82 2.19 -26.00
CA ARG A 464 -40.61 1.11 -26.99
C ARG A 464 -39.16 0.65 -27.02
N HIS A 465 -38.23 1.60 -26.92
CA HIS A 465 -36.78 1.40 -26.95
C HIS A 465 -36.10 1.94 -25.67
N PRO A 466 -36.34 1.32 -24.49
CA PRO A 466 -35.87 1.84 -23.20
C PRO A 466 -34.34 1.82 -23.05
N LEU A 467 -33.64 1.02 -23.87
CA LEU A 467 -32.17 0.99 -23.93
C LEU A 467 -31.58 1.99 -24.94
N ALA A 468 -32.37 2.54 -25.85
CA ALA A 468 -31.85 3.48 -26.85
C ALA A 468 -31.31 4.75 -26.19
N PHE A 469 -32.01 5.28 -25.18
CA PHE A 469 -31.54 6.47 -24.46
C PHE A 469 -30.25 6.23 -23.65
N PRO A 470 -30.16 5.22 -22.76
CA PRO A 470 -28.91 4.96 -22.04
C PRO A 470 -27.72 4.68 -22.97
N VAL A 471 -27.91 3.89 -24.03
CA VAL A 471 -26.85 3.58 -25.00
C VAL A 471 -26.45 4.84 -25.78
N ALA A 472 -27.42 5.64 -26.24
CA ALA A 472 -27.13 6.90 -26.91
C ALA A 472 -26.41 7.89 -25.99
N LEU A 473 -26.80 7.98 -24.72
CA LEU A 473 -26.13 8.83 -23.73
C LEU A 473 -24.67 8.42 -23.54
N ILE A 474 -24.41 7.13 -23.33
CA ILE A 474 -23.05 6.60 -23.20
C ILE A 474 -22.25 6.85 -24.48
N ALA A 475 -22.83 6.61 -25.65
CA ALA A 475 -22.17 6.85 -26.93
C ALA A 475 -21.82 8.33 -27.12
N VAL A 476 -22.75 9.24 -26.80
CA VAL A 476 -22.52 10.69 -26.85
C VAL A 476 -21.41 11.09 -25.88
N LEU A 477 -21.42 10.58 -24.64
CA LEU A 477 -20.35 10.86 -23.67
C LEU A 477 -18.99 10.37 -24.16
N VAL A 478 -18.89 9.15 -24.68
CA VAL A 478 -17.65 8.58 -25.23
C VAL A 478 -17.15 9.40 -26.42
N VAL A 479 -18.03 9.78 -27.35
CA VAL A 479 -17.66 10.62 -28.51
C VAL A 479 -17.20 12.00 -28.03
N THR A 480 -17.94 12.61 -27.10
CA THR A 480 -17.63 13.93 -26.56
C THR A 480 -16.28 13.94 -25.86
N PHE A 481 -16.01 12.97 -24.99
CA PHE A 481 -14.72 12.79 -24.32
C PHE A 481 -13.59 12.38 -25.28
N SER A 482 -13.91 11.84 -26.46
CA SER A 482 -12.88 11.57 -27.48
C SER A 482 -12.50 12.82 -28.28
N LEU A 483 -13.32 13.87 -28.25
CA LEU A 483 -13.13 15.12 -29.02
C LEU A 483 -12.64 16.29 -28.15
N ILE A 484 -12.88 16.24 -26.84
CA ILE A 484 -12.37 17.22 -25.88
C ILE A 484 -10.90 16.90 -25.56
N ASN A 485 -10.13 17.91 -25.17
CA ASN A 485 -8.81 17.73 -24.56
C ASN A 485 -8.76 18.36 -23.17
N ASN A 486 -7.77 17.96 -22.38
CA ASN A 486 -7.39 18.62 -21.12
C ASN A 486 -5.92 19.06 -21.19
N SER A 487 -5.44 19.71 -20.13
CA SER A 487 -4.05 20.20 -20.03
C SER A 487 -2.99 19.13 -20.28
N ILE A 488 -3.28 17.86 -19.97
CA ILE A 488 -2.39 16.72 -20.21
C ILE A 488 -2.50 16.23 -21.65
N THR A 489 -3.71 16.01 -22.19
CA THR A 489 -3.88 15.43 -23.53
C THR A 489 -3.51 16.39 -24.66
N GLU A 490 -3.54 17.70 -24.40
CA GLU A 490 -3.04 18.72 -25.33
C GLU A 490 -1.51 18.85 -25.33
N SER A 491 -0.85 18.37 -24.27
CA SER A 491 0.58 18.53 -24.06
C SER A 491 1.42 17.89 -25.16
N VAL A 492 2.61 18.45 -25.39
CA VAL A 492 3.57 17.93 -26.38
C VAL A 492 4.06 16.56 -25.92
N ALA A 493 4.27 16.36 -24.62
CA ALA A 493 4.68 15.09 -24.04
C ALA A 493 3.68 13.97 -24.35
N TYR A 494 2.38 14.24 -24.11
CA TYR A 494 1.32 13.26 -24.36
C TYR A 494 1.21 12.92 -25.84
N LYS A 495 1.28 13.91 -26.72
CA LYS A 495 1.25 13.70 -28.18
C LYS A 495 2.47 12.88 -28.64
N ASN A 496 3.66 13.20 -28.15
CA ASN A 496 4.88 12.45 -28.46
C ASN A 496 4.82 10.99 -27.97
N LEU A 497 4.25 10.76 -26.78
CA LEU A 497 4.02 9.43 -26.24
C LEU A 497 3.02 8.66 -27.10
N LYS A 498 1.91 9.29 -27.46
CA LYS A 498 0.87 8.75 -28.34
C LYS A 498 1.40 8.38 -29.73
N ASP A 499 2.14 9.28 -30.35
CA ASP A 499 2.70 9.08 -31.69
C ASP A 499 3.84 8.04 -31.68
N GLY A 500 4.67 8.06 -30.63
CA GLY A 500 5.72 7.07 -30.42
C GLY A 500 5.19 5.65 -30.23
N LEU A 501 3.98 5.50 -29.69
CA LEU A 501 3.31 4.23 -29.45
C LEU A 501 2.38 3.80 -30.59
N ALA A 502 2.00 4.71 -31.49
CA ALA A 502 1.11 4.42 -32.62
C ALA A 502 1.70 3.40 -33.63
N GLY A 503 3.00 3.11 -33.56
CA GLY A 503 3.68 2.08 -34.36
C GLY A 503 4.60 1.14 -33.56
N ALA A 504 4.62 1.24 -32.22
CA ALA A 504 5.47 0.40 -31.38
C ALA A 504 4.84 -0.99 -31.15
N LYS A 505 5.69 -2.03 -31.11
CA LYS A 505 5.29 -3.33 -30.58
C LYS A 505 5.27 -3.22 -29.05
N ILE A 506 4.08 -3.24 -28.46
CA ILE A 506 3.90 -3.28 -27.01
C ILE A 506 4.10 -4.73 -26.56
N THR A 507 5.21 -5.01 -25.89
CA THR A 507 5.55 -6.35 -25.40
C THR A 507 5.48 -6.38 -23.88
N ILE A 508 4.32 -6.77 -23.35
CA ILE A 508 4.19 -7.13 -21.93
C ILE A 508 4.61 -8.60 -21.75
N THR A 509 4.09 -9.48 -22.60
CA THR A 509 4.39 -10.90 -22.67
C THR A 509 5.01 -11.23 -24.03
N ASP A 510 5.54 -12.45 -24.20
CA ASP A 510 6.04 -12.95 -25.50
C ASP A 510 4.90 -13.19 -26.53
N GLU A 511 3.64 -13.17 -26.08
CA GLU A 511 2.47 -13.24 -26.95
C GLU A 511 2.01 -11.81 -27.29
N PRO A 512 1.80 -11.45 -28.57
CA PRO A 512 1.29 -10.13 -28.92
C PRO A 512 -0.08 -9.92 -28.27
N LEU A 513 -0.23 -8.82 -27.52
CA LEU A 513 -1.53 -8.41 -26.98
C LEU A 513 -2.55 -8.26 -28.14
N PRO A 514 -3.82 -8.68 -27.94
CA PRO A 514 -4.87 -8.46 -28.94
C PRO A 514 -5.26 -6.99 -29.09
N LEU A 515 -4.78 -6.10 -28.21
CA LEU A 515 -4.98 -4.66 -28.26
C LEU A 515 -3.76 -3.98 -28.86
N SER A 516 -3.92 -3.33 -30.01
CA SER A 516 -2.88 -2.48 -30.59
C SER A 516 -2.55 -1.30 -29.67
N GLY A 517 -1.34 -0.77 -29.73
CA GLY A 517 -0.97 0.43 -28.96
C GLY A 517 -1.92 1.61 -29.17
N GLY A 518 -2.46 1.73 -30.39
CA GLY A 518 -3.51 2.71 -30.70
C GLY A 518 -4.83 2.49 -29.93
N ALA A 519 -5.19 1.27 -29.56
CA ALA A 519 -6.38 0.98 -28.75
C ALA A 519 -6.16 1.35 -27.28
N VAL A 520 -4.99 1.00 -26.73
CA VAL A 520 -4.59 1.35 -25.35
C VAL A 520 -4.58 2.88 -25.17
N LEU A 521 -3.98 3.60 -26.12
CA LEU A 521 -3.94 5.06 -26.11
C LEU A 521 -5.32 5.72 -26.16
N ARG A 522 -6.27 5.17 -26.92
CA ARG A 522 -7.65 5.68 -26.97
C ARG A 522 -8.37 5.49 -25.64
N VAL A 523 -8.18 4.32 -25.02
CA VAL A 523 -8.73 4.05 -23.68
C VAL A 523 -8.12 5.01 -22.66
N MET A 524 -6.80 5.22 -22.69
CA MET A 524 -6.12 6.17 -21.82
C MET A 524 -6.61 7.61 -22.00
N HIS A 525 -6.79 8.05 -23.26
CA HIS A 525 -7.33 9.37 -23.57
C HIS A 525 -8.73 9.55 -22.96
N ALA A 526 -9.61 8.58 -23.22
CA ALA A 526 -10.97 8.59 -22.71
C ALA A 526 -11.03 8.53 -21.17
N VAL A 527 -10.14 7.75 -20.54
CA VAL A 527 -10.02 7.68 -19.08
C VAL A 527 -9.50 9.00 -18.52
N SER A 528 -8.41 9.57 -19.06
CA SER A 528 -7.85 10.85 -18.57
C SER A 528 -8.87 11.98 -18.60
N ILE A 529 -9.65 12.07 -19.68
CA ILE A 529 -10.70 13.10 -19.81
C ILE A 529 -11.90 12.75 -18.92
N GLY A 530 -12.37 11.50 -18.96
CA GLY A 530 -13.48 11.05 -18.13
C GLY A 530 -13.23 11.32 -16.64
N GLN A 531 -12.03 11.00 -16.15
CA GLN A 531 -11.61 11.23 -14.78
C GLN A 531 -11.58 12.71 -14.39
N SER A 532 -11.28 13.61 -15.34
CA SER A 532 -11.32 15.05 -15.09
C SER A 532 -12.69 15.53 -14.63
N TYR A 533 -13.77 14.85 -15.07
CA TYR A 533 -15.14 15.19 -14.71
C TYR A 533 -15.74 14.27 -13.64
N SER A 534 -15.41 12.96 -13.66
CA SER A 534 -15.98 12.00 -12.72
C SER A 534 -15.34 12.04 -11.35
N TYR A 535 -14.04 12.35 -11.25
CA TYR A 535 -13.30 12.27 -9.98
C TYR A 535 -13.92 13.11 -8.85
N PRO A 536 -14.31 14.40 -9.04
CA PRO A 536 -14.92 15.18 -7.95
C PRO A 536 -16.22 14.57 -7.41
N ILE A 537 -17.04 14.00 -8.30
CA ILE A 537 -18.29 13.33 -7.93
C ILE A 537 -17.99 12.03 -7.19
N ASN A 538 -17.07 11.24 -7.72
CA ASN A 538 -16.62 9.98 -7.14
C ASN A 538 -16.07 10.18 -5.73
N GLN A 539 -15.22 11.20 -5.56
CA GLN A 539 -14.65 11.57 -4.27
C GLN A 539 -15.70 12.04 -3.27
N TYR A 540 -16.65 12.87 -3.72
CA TYR A 540 -17.77 13.30 -2.87
C TYR A 540 -18.57 12.11 -2.35
N LEU A 541 -18.88 11.13 -3.22
CA LEU A 541 -19.57 9.89 -2.83
C LEU A 541 -18.75 9.11 -1.79
N ARG A 542 -17.43 8.99 -1.98
CA ARG A 542 -16.54 8.32 -1.03
C ARG A 542 -16.55 8.99 0.35
N GLU A 543 -16.32 10.29 0.39
CA GLU A 543 -16.18 11.05 1.64
C GLU A 543 -17.51 11.18 2.39
N HIS A 544 -18.61 11.49 1.69
CA HIS A 544 -19.86 11.85 2.33
C HIS A 544 -20.85 10.69 2.43
N VAL A 545 -20.88 9.79 1.45
CA VAL A 545 -21.83 8.67 1.43
C VAL A 545 -21.22 7.41 2.06
N LEU A 546 -19.94 7.14 1.77
CA LEU A 546 -19.22 5.99 2.32
C LEU A 546 -18.32 6.35 3.51
N GLN A 547 -18.44 7.56 4.04
CA GLN A 547 -17.74 8.02 5.26
C GLN A 547 -16.21 7.87 5.16
N GLY A 548 -15.65 8.11 3.98
CA GLY A 548 -14.21 8.04 3.75
C GLY A 548 -13.66 6.62 3.61
N PHE A 549 -14.48 5.64 3.21
CA PHE A 549 -14.01 4.26 3.06
C PHE A 549 -12.75 4.14 2.17
N ASP A 550 -11.73 3.47 2.71
CA ASP A 550 -10.35 3.51 2.18
C ASP A 550 -10.05 2.45 1.11
N PHE A 551 -10.89 1.43 0.95
CA PHE A 551 -10.65 0.32 0.02
C PHE A 551 -9.25 -0.30 0.15
N GLY A 552 -8.71 -0.37 1.39
CA GLY A 552 -7.40 -0.96 1.67
C GLY A 552 -6.19 -0.07 1.34
N TYR A 553 -6.41 1.20 0.98
CA TYR A 553 -5.36 2.21 0.80
C TYR A 553 -5.52 3.29 1.86
N VAL A 554 -4.53 3.47 2.73
CA VAL A 554 -4.52 4.51 3.78
C VAL A 554 -3.78 5.73 3.23
N THR A 555 -4.42 6.90 3.23
CA THR A 555 -3.70 8.15 2.95
C THR A 555 -2.73 8.38 4.08
N ARG A 556 -1.43 8.38 3.79
CA ARG A 556 -0.45 8.92 4.73
C ARG A 556 -0.68 10.42 4.75
N GLU A 557 -1.17 10.94 5.88
CA GLU A 557 -1.14 12.38 6.13
C GLU A 557 0.33 12.82 6.06
N GLU A 558 0.60 13.86 5.27
CA GLU A 558 1.93 14.49 5.11
C GLU A 558 2.52 14.97 6.43
#